data_AF-A0A932ZKA1-F1
#
_entry.id   AF-A0A932ZKA1-F1
#
_cell.length_a   1.000
_cell.length_b   1.000
_cell.length_c   1.000
_cell.angle_alpha   90.00
_cell.angle_beta   90.00
_cell.angle_gamma   90.00
#
_symmetry.space_group_name_H-M   'P 1'
#
loop_
_entity.id
_entity.type
_entity.pdbx_description
1 polymer ?
#
loop_
_entity_poly.entity_id
_entity_poly.type
_entity_poly.pdbx_seq_one_letter_code
_entity_poly.pdbx_strand_id
1 'polypeptide(L)' 'NLDVIKAADYCIDLGPEGGDAGGQVVVAGTPEEIALHPTSHTGRFLKDILP' A
#
# COMPACT_ATOMS: atom_id res chain seq x y z
N ASN A 1 8.31 -7.12 2.79
CA ASN A 1 8.99 -6.60 4.00
C ASN A 1 8.57 -5.15 4.15
N LEU A 2 7.87 -4.80 5.24
CA LEU A 2 7.34 -3.44 5.43
C LEU A 2 8.43 -2.40 5.70
N ASP A 3 9.60 -2.80 6.21
CA ASP A 3 10.75 -1.89 6.39
C ASP A 3 11.30 -1.35 5.08
N VAL A 4 11.12 -2.09 3.99
CA VAL A 4 11.51 -1.64 2.65
C VAL A 4 10.47 -0.67 2.09
N ILE A 5 9.18 -0.98 2.28
CA ILE A 5 8.08 -0.18 1.75
C ILE A 5 8.04 1.19 2.42
N LYS A 6 8.20 1.26 3.75
CA LYS A 6 8.22 2.55 4.49
C LYS A 6 9.36 3.49 4.09
N ALA A 7 10.43 2.94 3.49
CA ALA A 7 11.62 3.70 3.11
C ALA A 7 11.63 4.07 1.62
N ALA A 8 10.61 3.68 0.85
CA ALA A 8 10.52 3.98 -0.57
C ALA A 8 10.01 5.41 -0.79
N ASP A 9 10.53 6.08 -1.81
CA ASP A 9 10.01 7.40 -2.22
C ASP A 9 8.62 7.29 -2.87
N TYR A 10 8.33 6.14 -3.49
CA TYR A 10 7.09 5.90 -4.22
C TYR A 10 6.74 4.41 -4.26
N CYS A 11 5.45 4.11 -4.17
CA CYS A 11 4.89 2.76 -4.21
C CYS A 11 3.67 2.69 -5.12
N ILE A 12 3.43 1.52 -5.71
CA ILE A 12 2.20 1.18 -6.43
C ILE A 12 1.62 -0.03 -5.72
N ASP A 13 0.46 0.13 -5.08
CA ASP A 13 -0.26 -0.94 -4.39
C ASP A 13 -1.26 -1.60 -5.35
N LEU A 14 -1.18 -2.93 -5.44
CA LEU A 14 -1.99 -3.73 -6.35
C LEU A 14 -2.97 -4.60 -5.57
N GLY A 15 -4.16 -4.77 -6.12
CA GLY A 15 -5.20 -5.57 -5.48
C GLY A 15 -6.59 -5.25 -6.05
N PRO A 16 -7.62 -5.10 -5.20
CA PRO A 16 -7.58 -5.17 -3.72
C PRO A 16 -7.36 -6.59 -3.20
N GLU A 17 -7.75 -7.61 -3.96
CA GLU A 17 -7.57 -9.02 -3.60
C GLU A 17 -6.53 -9.70 -4.51
N GLY A 18 -6.31 -11.00 -4.30
CA GLY A 18 -5.49 -11.82 -5.20
C GLY A 18 -6.32 -12.51 -6.31
N GLY A 19 -5.64 -12.93 -7.38
CA GLY A 19 -6.26 -13.69 -8.48
C GLY A 19 -7.23 -12.84 -9.32
N ASP A 20 -8.37 -13.42 -9.72
CA ASP A 20 -9.36 -12.77 -10.58
C ASP A 20 -10.00 -11.52 -9.97
N ALA A 21 -9.96 -11.39 -8.64
CA ALA A 21 -10.44 -10.21 -7.91
C ALA A 21 -9.34 -9.15 -7.68
N GLY A 22 -8.16 -9.35 -8.24
CA GLY A 22 -7.01 -8.45 -8.15
C GLY A 22 -6.68 -7.76 -9.47
N GLY A 23 -5.41 -7.39 -9.62
CA GLY A 23 -4.86 -6.85 -10.87
C GLY A 23 -5.18 -5.38 -11.14
N GLN A 24 -5.75 -4.67 -10.17
CA GLN A 24 -6.01 -3.23 -10.27
C GLN A 24 -4.96 -2.45 -9.47
N VAL A 25 -4.71 -1.22 -9.92
CA VAL A 25 -3.97 -0.23 -9.10
C VAL A 25 -4.95 0.31 -8.07
N VAL A 26 -4.70 -0.02 -6.80
CA VAL A 26 -5.52 0.47 -5.68
C VAL A 26 -5.13 1.89 -5.34
N VAL A 27 -3.82 2.15 -5.24
CA VAL A 27 -3.24 3.47 -4.99
C VAL A 27 -1.79 3.50 -5.48
N ALA A 28 -1.35 4.66 -5.95
CA ALA A 28 0.04 4.91 -6.31
C ALA A 28 0.46 6.26 -5.73
N GLY A 29 1.53 6.29 -4.95
CA GLY A 29 1.90 7.44 -4.15
C GLY A 29 3.05 7.16 -3.19
N THR A 30 3.31 8.11 -2.29
CA THR A 30 4.27 7.91 -1.18
C THR A 30 3.74 6.89 -0.18
N PRO A 31 4.59 6.27 0.67
CA PRO A 31 4.16 5.37 1.72
C PRO A 31 3.02 5.92 2.61
N GLU A 32 3.05 7.21 2.90
CA GLU A 32 2.00 7.91 3.68
C GLU A 32 0.67 7.95 2.93
N GLU A 33 0.69 8.20 1.62
CA GLU A 33 -0.51 8.17 0.78
C GLU A 33 -1.10 6.75 0.69
N ILE A 34 -0.26 5.72 0.58
CA ILE A 34 -0.70 4.31 0.65
C ILE A 34 -1.37 4.02 2.00
N ALA A 35 -0.76 4.45 3.11
CA ALA A 35 -1.26 4.21 4.47
C ALA A 35 -2.60 4.89 4.79
N LEU A 36 -2.93 5.97 4.08
CA LEU A 36 -4.21 6.66 4.20
C LEU A 36 -5.30 6.11 3.28
N HIS A 37 -4.95 5.25 2.31
CA HIS A 37 -5.92 4.76 1.34
C HIS A 37 -6.88 3.74 1.97
N PRO A 38 -8.21 3.98 1.96
CA PRO A 38 -9.18 3.23 2.77
C PRO A 38 -9.32 1.75 2.38
N THR A 39 -8.99 1.39 1.15
CA THR A 39 -9.10 0.02 0.63
C THR A 39 -7.76 -0.69 0.43
N SER A 40 -6.64 -0.05 0.78
CA SER A 40 -5.31 -0.67 0.66
C SER A 40 -5.08 -1.62 1.85
N HIS A 41 -4.96 -2.93 1.58
CA HIS A 41 -4.54 -3.89 2.62
C HIS A 41 -3.11 -3.59 3.07
N THR A 42 -2.20 -3.22 2.15
CA THR A 42 -0.84 -2.78 2.46
C THR A 42 -0.86 -1.56 3.38
N GLY A 43 -1.65 -0.55 3.02
CA GLY A 43 -1.81 0.70 3.78
C GLY A 43 -2.30 0.47 5.21
N ARG A 44 -3.23 -0.47 5.41
CA ARG A 44 -3.71 -0.86 6.74
C ARG A 44 -2.58 -1.22 7.70
N PHE A 45 -1.58 -1.98 7.24
CA PHE A 45 -0.44 -2.39 8.07
C PHE A 45 0.66 -1.32 8.11
N LEU A 46 0.83 -0.59 7.01
CA LEU A 46 1.85 0.45 6.90
C LEU A 46 1.58 1.61 7.88
N LYS A 47 0.30 1.94 8.10
CA LYS A 47 -0.13 2.97 9.05
C LYS A 47 0.41 2.78 10.47
N ASP A 48 0.59 1.54 10.92
CA ASP A 48 1.01 1.25 12.29
C ASP A 48 2.53 1.38 12.50
N ILE A 49 3.31 1.54 11.43
CA ILE A 49 4.78 1.56 11.48
C ILE A 49 5.41 2.81 10.85
N LEU A 50 4.60 3.66 10.22
CA LEU A 50 5.02 4.99 9.81
C LEU A 50 5.09 5.92 11.03
N PRO A 51 6.03 6.88 11.04
CA PRO A 51 6.21 7.81 12.15
C PRO A 51 5.02 8.75 12.38
#